data_AF-A0A920MFY3-F1
#
_entry.id   AF-A0A920MFY3-F1
#
_cell.length_a   1.000
_cell.length_b   1.000
_cell.length_c   1.000
_cell.angle_alpha   90.00
_cell.angle_beta   90.00
_cell.angle_gamma   90.00
#
_symmetry.space_group_name_H-M   'P 1'
#
loop_
_entity.id
_entity.type
_entity.pdbx_description
1 polymer ?
#
loop_
_entity_poly.entity_id
_entity_poly.type
_entity_poly.pdbx_seq_one_letter_code
_entity_poly.pdbx_strand_id
1 'polypeptide(L)' 'MFGLAISTESEFKKLVFSGLGAWVLIQVVINLGGAVGLLPITGIVLPFISYGSSAMVALFGGLAIGYSKL' A
#
# COMPACT_ATOMS: atom_id res chain seq x y z
N MET A 1 -4.38 2.74 -6.99
CA MET A 1 -3.14 3.47 -6.63
C MET A 1 -2.31 3.79 -7.87
N PHE A 2 -1.81 2.80 -8.62
CA PHE A 2 -1.05 3.06 -9.85
C PHE A 2 -1.82 3.85 -10.93
N GLY A 3 -3.11 3.57 -11.15
CA GLY A 3 -3.94 4.37 -12.06
C GLY A 3 -4.04 5.85 -11.64
N LEU A 4 -4.16 6.14 -10.34
CA LEU A 4 -4.19 7.51 -9.80
C LEU A 4 -2.84 8.22 -9.94
N ALA A 5 -1.74 7.46 -9.86
CA ALA A 5 -0.40 7.99 -10.11
C ALA A 5 -0.21 8.39 -11.58
N ILE A 6 -0.83 7.68 -12.53
CA ILE A 6 -0.72 8.00 -13.96
C ILE A 6 -1.62 9.19 -14.32
N SER A 7 -2.80 9.31 -13.71
CA SER A 7 -3.77 10.38 -13.99
C SER A 7 -3.50 11.70 -13.28
N THR A 8 -2.58 11.75 -12.33
CA THR A 8 -2.21 12.95 -11.58
C THR A 8 -1.18 13.77 -12.35
N GLU A 9 -1.22 15.11 -12.31
CA GLU A 9 -0.19 15.95 -12.95
C GLU A 9 0.99 16.29 -12.02
N SER A 10 0.75 16.40 -10.71
CA SER A 10 1.77 16.72 -9.69
C SER A 10 2.71 15.55 -9.43
N GLU A 11 4.01 15.72 -9.66
CA GLU A 11 5.05 14.71 -9.41
C GLU A 11 5.04 14.19 -7.96
N PHE A 12 4.80 15.07 -6.98
CA PHE A 12 4.70 14.67 -5.58
C PHE A 12 3.61 13.62 -5.36
N LYS A 13 2.40 13.88 -5.88
CA LYS A 13 1.27 12.95 -5.77
C LYS A 13 1.52 11.66 -6.54
N LYS A 14 2.21 11.70 -7.69
CA LYS A 14 2.65 10.48 -8.41
C LYS A 14 3.56 9.61 -7.56
N LEU A 15 4.55 10.20 -6.89
CA LEU A 15 5.47 9.49 -6.00
C LEU A 15 4.73 8.88 -4.80
N VAL A 16 3.81 9.62 -4.18
CA VAL A 16 2.99 9.09 -3.07
C VAL A 16 2.12 7.92 -3.52
N PHE A 17 1.37 8.05 -4.63
CA PHE A 17 0.48 6.98 -5.09
C PHE A 17 1.23 5.75 -5.60
N SER A 18 2.39 5.92 -6.26
CA SER A 18 3.23 4.80 -6.69
C SER A 18 3.92 4.12 -5.50
N GLY A 19 4.43 4.87 -4.53
CA GLY A 19 5.02 4.35 -3.30
C GLY A 19 4.01 3.56 -2.45
N LEU A 20 2.80 4.08 -2.28
CA LEU A 20 1.72 3.36 -1.60
C LEU A 20 1.33 2.08 -2.35
N GLY A 21 1.25 2.13 -3.68
CA GLY A 21 0.97 0.95 -4.50
C GLY A 21 2.04 -0.12 -4.39
N ALA A 22 3.32 0.28 -4.42
CA ALA A 22 4.46 -0.62 -4.27
C ALA A 22 4.51 -1.24 -2.88
N TRP A 23 4.25 -0.45 -1.82
CA TRP A 23 4.18 -0.95 -0.46
C TRP A 23 3.13 -2.05 -0.29
N VAL A 24 1.91 -1.82 -0.82
CA VAL A 24 0.84 -2.82 -0.79
C VAL A 24 1.22 -4.08 -1.56
N LEU A 25 1.84 -3.95 -2.74
CA LEU A 25 2.31 -5.09 -3.53
C LEU A 25 3.34 -5.93 -2.77
N ILE A 26 4.31 -5.30 -2.12
CA ILE A 26 5.34 -6.01 -1.34
C ILE A 26 4.67 -6.80 -0.20
N GLN A 27 3.71 -6.21 0.51
CA GLN A 27 2.96 -6.90 1.56
C GLN A 27 2.18 -8.10 1.02
N VAL A 28 1.59 -7.98 -0.17
CA VAL A 28 0.90 -9.09 -0.84
C VAL A 28 1.87 -10.20 -1.20
N VAL A 29 3.00 -9.90 -1.83
CA VAL A 29 3.99 -10.90 -2.24
C VAL A 29 4.57 -11.65 -1.03
N ILE A 30 4.89 -10.95 0.04
CA ILE A 30 5.43 -11.56 1.27
C ILE A 30 4.39 -12.47 1.93
N ASN A 31 3.15 -12.02 2.09
CA ASN A 31 2.10 -12.82 2.71
C ASN A 31 1.68 -14.00 1.84
N LEU A 32 1.56 -13.81 0.53
CA LEU A 32 1.20 -14.89 -0.39
C LEU A 32 2.33 -15.92 -0.49
N GLY A 33 3.59 -15.46 -0.58
CA GLY A 33 4.77 -16.31 -0.54
C GLY A 33 4.90 -17.08 0.78
N GLY A 34 4.51 -16.46 1.90
CA GLY A 34 4.36 -17.13 3.18
C GLY A 34 3.28 -18.22 3.16
N ALA A 35 2.12 -17.93 2.56
CA ALA A 35 1.00 -18.86 2.49
C ALA A 35 1.28 -20.09 1.60
N VAL A 36 2.05 -19.93 0.51
CA VAL A 36 2.50 -21.07 -0.32
C VAL A 36 3.80 -21.72 0.17
N GLY A 37 4.35 -21.28 1.31
CA GLY A 37 5.55 -21.88 1.91
C GLY A 37 6.88 -21.54 1.21
N LEU A 38 6.89 -20.56 0.30
CA LEU A 38 8.10 -20.08 -0.40
C LEU A 38 8.91 -19.09 0.45
N LEU A 39 8.24 -18.35 1.34
CA LEU A 39 8.85 -17.36 2.23
C LEU A 39 8.46 -17.68 3.68
N PRO A 40 9.26 -17.25 4.68
CA PRO A 40 8.87 -17.40 6.07
C PRO A 40 7.58 -16.61 6.34
N ILE A 41 6.64 -17.21 7.10
CA ILE A 41 5.39 -16.55 7.51
C ILE A 41 5.77 -15.46 8.52
N THR A 42 5.85 -14.22 8.06
CA THR A 42 6.33 -13.07 8.85
C THR A 42 5.24 -12.45 9.73
N GLY A 43 3.99 -12.90 9.65
CA GLY A 43 2.89 -12.39 10.48
C GLY A 43 2.53 -10.92 10.22
N ILE A 44 2.98 -10.35 9.10
CA ILE A 44 2.75 -8.94 8.77
C ILE A 44 1.34 -8.78 8.19
N VAL A 45 0.56 -7.89 8.79
CA VAL A 45 -0.85 -7.62 8.47
C VAL A 45 -1.01 -7.23 7.00
N LEU A 46 -1.76 -8.02 6.23
CA LEU A 46 -2.04 -7.70 4.84
C LEU A 46 -2.93 -6.45 4.78
N PRO A 47 -2.48 -5.36 4.14
CA PRO A 47 -3.26 -4.15 4.07
C PRO A 47 -4.62 -4.41 3.40
N PHE A 48 -5.69 -3.93 4.03
CA PHE A 48 -7.11 -4.10 3.65
C PHE A 48 -7.79 -5.44 3.94
N ILE A 49 -7.06 -6.54 4.15
CA ILE A 49 -7.67 -7.87 4.39
C ILE A 49 -7.49 -8.35 5.84
N SER A 50 -6.37 -8.03 6.49
CA SER A 50 -6.13 -8.41 7.88
C SER A 50 -6.60 -7.33 8.86
N TYR A 51 -7.01 -7.75 10.06
CA TYR A 51 -7.43 -6.91 11.20
C TYR A 51 -6.26 -6.10 11.81
N GLY A 52 -5.64 -5.24 11.01
CA GLY A 52 -4.61 -4.29 11.44
C GLY A 52 -5.15 -2.88 11.38
N SER A 53 -5.79 -2.41 12.46
CA SER A 53 -6.36 -1.05 12.53
C SER A 53 -5.30 0.02 12.24
N SER A 54 -4.06 -0.15 12.71
CA SER A 54 -2.95 0.78 12.44
C SER A 54 -2.51 0.79 10.98
N ALA A 55 -2.55 -0.36 10.30
CA ALA A 55 -2.22 -0.46 8.88
C ALA A 55 -3.31 0.21 8.01
N MET A 56 -4.59 0.06 8.40
CA MET A 56 -5.69 0.81 7.78
C MET A 56 -5.50 2.32 7.94
N VAL A 57 -5.21 2.81 9.16
CA VAL A 57 -4.99 4.24 9.41
C VAL A 57 -3.83 4.79 8.58
N ALA A 58 -2.72 4.06 8.48
CA ALA A 58 -1.57 4.47 7.66
C ALA A 58 -1.93 4.58 6.17
N LEU A 59 -2.71 3.64 5.64
CA LEU A 59 -3.14 3.64 4.24
C LEU A 59 -4.18 4.72 3.93
N PHE A 60 -5.16 4.91 4.80
CA PHE A 60 -6.13 6.01 4.66
C PHE A 60 -5.44 7.37 4.80
N GLY A 61 -4.48 7.52 5.72
CA GLY A 61 -3.68 8.74 5.86
C GLY A 61 -2.85 9.04 4.61
N GLY A 62 -2.16 8.04 4.06
CA GLY A 62 -1.40 8.19 2.81
C GLY A 62 -2.26 8.56 1.61
N LEU A 63 -3.44 7.93 1.47
CA LEU A 63 -4.42 8.28 0.43
C LEU A 63 -4.98 9.69 0.63
N ALA A 64 -5.25 10.09 1.86
CA ALA A 64 -5.75 11.43 2.20
C ALA A 64 -4.72 12.52 1.83
N ILE A 65 -3.44 12.29 2.09
CA ILE A 65 -2.37 13.21 1.67
C ILE A 65 -2.29 13.28 0.13
N GLY A 66 -2.38 12.15 -0.57
CA GLY A 66 -2.36 12.14 -2.04
C GLY A 66 -3.56 12.85 -2.69
N TYR A 67 -4.75 12.77 -2.06
CA TYR A 67 -5.97 13.45 -2.51
C TYR A 67 -6.08 14.91 -2.03
N SER A 68 -5.31 15.29 -1.00
CA SER A 68 -5.29 16.65 -0.47
C SER A 68 -4.90 17.66 -1.55
N LYS A 69 -5.57 18.81 -1.57
CA LYS A 69 -5.32 19.95 -2.48
C LYS A 69 -4.18 20.87 -2.01
N LEU A 70 -3.28 20.37 -1.16
CA LEU A 70 -2.02 21.06 -0.86
C LEU A 70 -1.08 21.04 -2.07
#